data_AF-A0A1A8XJ17-F1
#
_entry.id   AF-A0A1A8XJ17-F1
#
_cell.length_a   1.000
_cell.length_b   1.000
_cell.length_c   1.000
_cell.angle_alpha   90.00
_cell.angle_beta   90.00
_cell.angle_gamma   90.00
#
_symmetry.space_group_name_H-M   'P 1'
#
loop_
_entity.id
_entity.type
_entity.pdbx_description
1 polymer ?
#
loop_
_entity_poly.entity_id
_entity_poly.type
_entity_poly.pdbx_seq_one_letter_code
_entity_poly.pdbx_strand_id
1 'polypeptide(L)' 'MRIIAFLIDGGAIRDILTHLGEPSSPLRLMPARGPLLGESRKKDDEPVDQEDPQVERVPEYEFQG' A
#
# COMPACT_ATOMS: atom_id res chain seq x y z
N MET A 1 1.69 -20.59 13.30
CA MET A 1 0.57 -19.67 13.61
C MET A 1 1.08 -18.24 13.43
N ARG A 2 0.35 -17.36 12.75
CA ARG A 2 0.77 -15.98 12.46
C ARG A 2 -0.28 -15.02 12.99
N ILE A 3 0.15 -14.05 13.78
CA ILE A 3 -0.72 -13.01 14.36
C ILE A 3 -0.44 -11.71 13.59
N ILE A 4 -1.49 -11.06 13.13
CA ILE A 4 -1.42 -9.75 12.46
C ILE A 4 -2.19 -8.77 13.34
N ALA A 5 -1.55 -7.67 13.73
CA ALA A 5 -2.13 -6.60 14.53
C ALA A 5 -1.95 -5.27 13.82
N PHE A 6 -2.95 -4.39 13.94
CA PHE A 6 -2.90 -3.02 13.42
C PHE A 6 -2.52 -2.07 14.54
N LEU A 7 -1.55 -1.19 14.28
CA LEU A 7 -1.08 -0.21 15.25
C LEU A 7 -1.32 1.20 14.70
N ILE A 8 -2.15 1.97 15.41
CA ILE A 8 -2.53 3.34 15.03
C ILE A 8 -1.73 4.40 15.80
N ASP A 9 -1.15 4.04 16.95
CA ASP A 9 -0.35 4.96 17.75
C ASP A 9 1.10 5.02 17.25
N GLY A 10 1.52 6.21 16.84
CA GLY A 10 2.88 6.47 16.40
C GLY A 10 3.92 6.28 17.49
N GLY A 11 3.56 6.46 18.77
CA GLY A 11 4.46 6.23 19.90
C GLY A 11 4.81 4.75 20.03
N ALA A 12 3.80 3.90 20.14
CA ALA A 12 3.97 2.45 20.20
C ALA A 12 4.75 1.87 19.00
N ILE A 13 4.55 2.41 17.80
CA ILE A 13 5.34 2.00 16.61
C ILE A 13 6.83 2.29 16.83
N ARG A 14 7.18 3.48 17.35
CA ARG A 14 8.58 3.87 17.58
C ARG A 14 9.26 3.04 18.66
N ASP A 15 8.54 2.70 19.71
CA ASP A 15 9.07 1.87 20.81
C ASP A 15 9.40 0.46 20.32
N ILE A 16 8.52 -0.13 19.51
CA ILE A 16 8.77 -1.43 18.88
C ILE A 16 10.00 -1.37 17.96
N LEU A 17 10.07 -0.37 17.07
CA LEU A 17 11.21 -0.23 16.17
C LEU A 17 12.52 -0.05 16.94
N THR A 18 12.49 0.73 18.03
CA THR A 18 13.66 0.93 18.90
C THR A 18 14.10 -0.38 19.56
N HIS A 19 13.15 -1.18 20.06
CA HIS A 19 13.44 -2.49 20.63
C HIS A 19 14.08 -3.46 19.61
N LEU A 20 13.68 -3.37 18.34
CA LEU A 20 14.23 -4.16 17.25
C LEU A 20 15.58 -3.63 16.72
N GLY A 21 15.97 -2.40 17.09
CA GLY A 21 17.14 -1.72 16.52
C GLY A 21 16.91 -1.16 15.11
N GLU A 22 15.66 -1.08 14.67
CA GLU A 22 15.27 -0.53 13.38
C GLU A 22 15.18 1.01 13.44
N PRO A 23 15.51 1.71 12.35
CA PRO A 23 15.36 3.16 12.31
C PRO A 23 13.89 3.57 12.39
N SER A 24 13.57 4.45 13.34
CA SER A 24 12.24 5.10 13.42
C SER A 24 12.10 6.31 12.49
N SER A 25 13.17 6.65 11.77
CA SER A 25 13.12 7.63 10.69
C SER A 25 12.43 7.01 9.46
N PRO A 26 11.68 7.80 8.67
CA PRO A 26 11.17 7.32 7.39
C PRO A 26 12.31 6.68 6.58
N LEU A 27 12.09 5.45 6.10
CA LEU A 27 13.02 4.83 5.18
C LEU A 27 13.18 5.78 4.00
N ARG A 28 14.43 6.18 3.71
CA ARG A 28 14.73 6.97 2.52
C ARG A 28 14.52 6.07 1.31
N LEU A 29 13.29 6.05 0.83
CA LEU A 29 12.91 5.38 -0.40
C LEU A 29 13.67 6.08 -1.52
N MET A 30 14.67 5.42 -2.08
CA MET A 30 15.17 5.81 -3.39
C MET A 30 14.01 5.64 -4.37
N PRO A 31 13.87 6.55 -5.37
CA PRO A 31 12.99 6.28 -6.49
C PRO A 31 13.27 4.87 -7.01
N ALA A 32 12.20 4.12 -7.32
CA ALA A 32 12.35 2.83 -7.98
C ALA A 32 13.30 3.04 -9.17
N ARG A 33 14.32 2.18 -9.29
CA ARG A 33 15.37 2.34 -10.32
C ARG A 33 14.82 1.96 -11.70
N GLY A 34 13.92 2.78 -12.22
CA GLY A 34 13.28 2.61 -13.51
C GLY A 34 11.95 3.38 -13.57
N PRO A 35 11.45 3.64 -14.79
CA PRO A 35 10.09 4.14 -14.97
C PRO A 35 9.10 3.25 -14.22
N LEU A 36 8.09 3.86 -13.59
CA LEU A 36 6.97 3.08 -13.08
C LEU A 36 6.33 2.40 -14.28
N LEU A 37 5.99 1.12 -14.15
CA LEU A 37 5.55 0.26 -15.25
C LEU A 37 4.28 0.77 -15.99
N GLY A 38 3.62 1.82 -15.48
CA GLY A 38 2.46 2.49 -16.08
C GLY A 38 2.75 3.82 -16.81
N GLU A 39 4.00 4.27 -16.92
CA GLU A 39 4.34 5.54 -17.61
C GLU A 39 4.35 5.42 -19.15
N SER A 40 4.11 4.23 -19.70
CA SER A 40 4.05 3.97 -21.15
C SER A 40 2.67 4.16 -21.80
N ARG A 41 1.68 4.75 -21.10
CA ARG A 41 0.37 5.01 -21.70
C ARG A 41 -0.11 6.44 -21.48
N LYS A 42 0.45 7.39 -22.25
CA LYS A 42 -0.23 8.65 -22.58
C LYS A 42 0.08 9.05 -24.01
N LYS A 43 -1.01 9.15 -24.81
CA LYS A 43 -1.13 9.59 -26.22
C LYS A 43 -0.65 8.50 -27.20
N ASP A 44 -1.51 7.80 -27.95
CA ASP A 44 -2.67 8.25 -28.72
C ASP A 44 -3.74 7.13 -28.86
N ASP A 45 -4.94 7.53 -29.29
CA ASP A 45 -6.14 6.76 -29.69
C ASP A 45 -7.19 6.34 -28.62
N GLU A 46 -8.34 7.01 -28.74
CA GLU A 46 -9.68 6.78 -28.19
C GLU A 46 -10.48 5.85 -29.14
N PRO A 47 -11.69 5.31 -28.83
CA PRO A 47 -12.29 4.84 -27.57
C PRO A 47 -12.48 3.30 -27.61
N VAL A 48 -12.42 2.63 -26.46
CA VAL A 48 -12.91 1.24 -26.35
C VAL A 48 -13.73 1.16 -25.07
N ASP A 49 -15.05 1.18 -25.25
CA ASP A 49 -16.02 0.63 -24.31
C ASP A 49 -15.58 -0.80 -24.00
N GLN A 50 -14.97 -0.99 -22.82
CA GLN A 50 -14.57 -2.29 -22.33
C GLN A 50 -15.10 -2.42 -20.92
N GLU A 51 -16.33 -2.91 -20.87
CA GLU A 51 -16.92 -3.78 -19.84
C GLU A 51 -16.00 -3.95 -18.64
N ASP A 52 -16.34 -3.32 -17.52
CA ASP A 52 -15.65 -3.44 -16.24
C ASP A 52 -15.69 -4.91 -15.77
N PRO A 53 -14.59 -5.69 -15.84
CA PRO A 53 -14.63 -7.08 -15.43
C PRO A 53 -14.38 -7.22 -13.92
N GLN A 54 -14.04 -6.15 -13.20
CA GLN A 54 -13.52 -6.24 -11.85
C GLN A 54 -13.75 -4.93 -11.10
N VAL A 55 -15.00 -4.58 -10.79
CA VAL A 55 -15.28 -3.81 -9.57
C VAL A 55 -14.64 -4.62 -8.44
N GLU A 56 -13.50 -4.14 -7.96
CA GLU A 56 -12.76 -4.65 -6.83
C GLU A 56 -13.77 -4.95 -5.73
N ARG A 57 -14.01 -6.24 -5.45
CA ARG A 57 -14.89 -6.62 -4.34
C ARG A 57 -14.19 -6.16 -3.08
N VAL A 58 -14.67 -5.03 -2.55
CA VAL A 58 -14.36 -4.58 -1.20
C VAL A 58 -14.73 -5.73 -0.28
N PRO A 59 -13.81 -6.27 0.53
CA PRO A 59 -14.21 -7.26 1.50
C PRO A 59 -15.10 -6.57 2.55
N GLU A 60 -16.38 -6.93 2.60
CA GLU A 60 -17.28 -6.49 3.67
C GLU A 60 -16.83 -7.11 5.01
N TYR A 61 -15.99 -6.37 5.74
CA TYR A 61 -15.64 -6.68 7.12
C TYR A 61 -16.62 -5.96 8.06
N GLU A 62 -17.53 -6.71 8.67
CA GLU A 62 -18.39 -6.20 9.74
C GLU A 62 -17.64 -6.21 11.08
N PHE A 63 -17.45 -5.02 11.66
CA PHE A 63 -16.94 -4.85 13.01
C PHE A 63 -18.05 -5.21 14.01
N GLN A 64 -17.92 -6.34 14.70
CA GLN A 64 -18.79 -6.66 15.84
C GLN A 64 -18.28 -5.90 17.07
N GLY A 65 -19.08 -4.92 17.51
CA GLY A 65 -18.87 -4.15 18.73
C GLY A 65 -19.36 -4.83 20.00
#